data_AF-A0A0Q6T4J7-F1
#
_entry.id   AF-A0A0Q6T4J7-F1
#
_cell.length_a   1.000
_cell.length_b   1.000
_cell.length_c   1.000
_cell.angle_alpha   90.00
_cell.angle_beta   90.00
_cell.angle_gamma   90.00
#
_symmetry.space_group_name_H-M   'P 1'
#
loop_
_entity.id
_entity.type
_entity.pdbx_description
1 polymer ?
#
loop_
_entity_poly.entity_id
_entity_poly.type
_entity_poly.pdbx_seq_one_letter_code
_entity_poly.pdbx_strand_id
1 'polypeptide(L)'
;MKDTVDAGAGNDRVIIDNSDAALGGSGVDTLVLQSRPSDKGAAPLLKLDFALITAAKVQTFGLGATAAGQFENVDVSLDGLKAGSTLSGTAGDDKLMFGIVPPSDGGPLTGSGQGGSIFGRGGNDYISGSAFPTSWMVAPATTSSAISAAISSPSGRGAIRSIPRKAQAA
;
A
#
# COMPACT_ATOMS: atom_id res chain seq x y z
N MET A 1 12.26 10.04 -22.82
CA MET A 1 13.67 9.69 -22.54
C MET A 1 13.65 8.82 -21.28
N LYS A 2 14.63 7.93 -21.11
CA LYS A 2 14.76 7.13 -19.88
C LYS A 2 16.04 7.59 -19.22
N ASP A 3 15.93 8.04 -17.99
CA ASP A 3 17.08 8.45 -17.20
C ASP A 3 17.42 7.35 -16.18
N THR A 4 18.68 7.35 -15.74
CA THR A 4 19.18 6.45 -14.70
C THR A 4 19.81 7.28 -13.59
N VAL A 5 19.37 7.05 -12.36
CA VAL A 5 19.93 7.65 -11.15
C VAL A 5 20.70 6.59 -10.37
N ASP A 6 21.92 6.91 -9.96
CA ASP A 6 22.75 6.09 -9.07
C ASP A 6 23.08 6.95 -7.83
N ALA A 7 22.64 6.50 -6.66
CA ALA A 7 22.79 7.25 -5.40
C ALA A 7 24.21 7.10 -4.79
N GLY A 8 24.95 6.05 -5.15
CA GLY A 8 26.31 5.85 -4.68
C GLY A 8 26.39 5.30 -3.25
N ALA A 9 27.09 6.00 -2.35
CA ALA A 9 27.31 5.53 -0.99
C ALA A 9 26.68 6.48 0.02
N GLY A 10 26.01 5.93 1.03
CA GLY A 10 25.25 6.71 1.99
C GLY A 10 23.91 6.06 2.29
N ASN A 11 23.08 6.71 3.09
CA ASN A 11 21.68 6.30 3.25
C ASN A 11 20.85 7.28 2.41
N ASP A 12 20.53 6.88 1.19
CA ASP A 12 19.97 7.77 0.19
C ASP A 12 18.45 7.65 0.08
N ARG A 13 17.83 8.72 -0.42
CA ARG A 13 16.41 8.73 -0.76
C ARG A 13 16.24 9.15 -2.21
N VAL A 14 15.96 8.18 -3.06
CA VAL A 14 15.96 8.35 -4.52
C VAL A 14 14.54 8.47 -5.03
N ILE A 15 14.24 9.57 -5.70
CA ILE A 15 12.94 9.84 -6.31
C ILE A 15 13.10 9.72 -7.82
N ILE A 16 12.26 8.91 -8.46
CA ILE A 16 12.25 8.75 -9.92
C ILE A 16 10.84 8.87 -10.48
N ASP A 17 10.74 9.33 -11.71
CA ASP A 17 9.49 9.39 -12.46
C ASP A 17 9.20 8.06 -13.19
N ASN A 18 8.01 7.97 -13.78
CA ASN A 18 7.63 6.80 -14.56
C ASN A 18 8.56 6.64 -15.77
N SER A 19 9.04 5.41 -15.99
CA SER A 19 10.00 4.98 -17.03
C SER A 19 11.49 5.21 -16.75
N ASP A 20 11.86 5.75 -15.59
CA ASP A 20 13.27 5.91 -15.18
C ASP A 20 13.80 4.71 -14.40
N ALA A 21 15.13 4.65 -14.24
CA ALA A 21 15.80 3.63 -13.45
C ALA A 21 16.53 4.23 -12.23
N ALA A 22 16.53 3.52 -11.11
CA ALA A 22 17.27 3.90 -9.91
C ALA A 22 18.15 2.76 -9.37
N LEU A 23 19.33 3.11 -8.87
CA LEU A 23 20.19 2.28 -8.03
C LEU A 23 20.42 3.02 -6.71
N GLY A 24 20.15 2.36 -5.58
CA GLY A 24 20.43 2.95 -4.26
C GLY A 24 21.92 2.96 -3.96
N GLY A 25 22.60 1.84 -4.25
CA GLY A 25 24.04 1.72 -4.09
C GLY A 25 24.42 1.04 -2.79
N SER A 26 25.28 1.65 -1.98
CA SER A 26 25.73 1.09 -0.69
C SER A 26 25.24 1.90 0.49
N GLY A 27 24.47 1.25 1.37
CA GLY A 27 24.00 1.80 2.64
C GLY A 27 22.59 1.33 2.91
N VAL A 28 21.75 2.20 3.48
CA VAL A 28 20.32 1.93 3.67
C VAL A 28 19.53 2.96 2.89
N ASP A 29 19.13 2.56 1.69
CA ASP A 29 18.54 3.42 0.69
C ASP A 29 17.01 3.25 0.63
N THR A 30 16.33 4.32 0.24
CA THR A 30 14.87 4.35 0.08
C THR A 30 14.50 4.79 -1.33
N LEU A 31 13.81 3.91 -2.08
CA LEU A 31 13.21 4.27 -3.36
C LEU A 31 11.87 4.95 -3.13
N VAL A 32 11.61 6.04 -3.83
CA VAL A 32 10.39 6.82 -3.70
C VAL A 32 9.65 6.83 -5.03
N LEU A 33 8.40 6.38 -5.01
CA LEU A 33 7.52 6.36 -6.18
C LEU A 33 6.20 7.03 -5.84
N GLN A 34 5.86 8.08 -6.60
CA GLN A 34 4.60 8.80 -6.44
C GLN A 34 3.95 8.97 -7.80
N SER A 35 2.74 8.44 -7.97
CA SER A 35 2.04 8.53 -9.25
C SER A 35 0.52 8.43 -9.07
N ARG A 36 -0.21 9.04 -10.00
CA ARG A 36 -1.64 8.82 -10.20
C ARG A 36 -1.90 8.23 -11.58
N PRO A 37 -1.80 6.89 -11.78
CA PRO A 37 -1.85 6.32 -13.11
C PRO A 37 -3.14 6.60 -13.89
N SER A 38 -4.28 6.81 -13.21
CA SER A 38 -5.54 7.22 -13.85
C SER A 38 -5.48 8.61 -14.50
N ASP A 39 -4.56 9.50 -14.10
CA ASP A 39 -4.41 10.81 -14.76
C ASP A 39 -3.94 10.65 -16.21
N LYS A 40 -3.42 9.46 -16.58
CA LYS A 40 -2.97 9.10 -17.92
C LYS A 40 -4.01 8.28 -18.71
N GLY A 41 -5.21 8.07 -18.17
CA GLY A 41 -6.29 7.34 -18.84
C GLY A 41 -7.08 6.42 -17.92
N ALA A 42 -7.53 5.27 -18.44
CA ALA A 42 -8.24 4.30 -17.63
C ALA A 42 -7.36 3.79 -16.47
N ALA A 43 -7.95 3.66 -15.28
CA ALA A 43 -7.26 3.14 -14.10
C ALA A 43 -6.64 1.75 -14.39
N PRO A 44 -5.31 1.58 -14.27
CA PRO A 44 -4.66 0.32 -14.57
C PRO A 44 -4.76 -0.66 -13.41
N LEU A 45 -4.71 -1.95 -13.74
CA LEU A 45 -4.49 -3.03 -12.78
C LEU A 45 -2.99 -3.24 -12.60
N LEU A 46 -2.44 -2.94 -11.43
CA LEU A 46 -0.99 -3.04 -11.18
C LEU A 46 -0.67 -4.13 -10.16
N LYS A 47 0.38 -4.89 -10.44
CA LYS A 47 1.00 -5.83 -9.49
C LYS A 47 2.47 -5.44 -9.32
N LEU A 48 2.77 -4.77 -8.22
CA LEU A 48 4.11 -4.30 -7.90
C LEU A 48 4.67 -5.14 -6.76
N ASP A 49 5.91 -5.58 -6.92
CA ASP A 49 6.62 -6.37 -5.92
C ASP A 49 8.06 -5.86 -5.81
N PHE A 50 8.37 -5.27 -4.67
CA PHE A 50 9.67 -4.69 -4.37
C PHE A 50 10.58 -5.62 -3.58
N ALA A 51 10.19 -6.86 -3.29
CA ALA A 51 11.00 -7.73 -2.44
C ALA A 51 12.37 -8.11 -3.03
N LEU A 52 12.57 -7.95 -4.34
CA LEU A 52 13.81 -8.31 -5.01
C LEU A 52 14.69 -7.11 -5.37
N ILE A 53 14.26 -5.88 -5.09
CA ILE A 53 15.09 -4.69 -5.32
C ILE A 53 16.14 -4.48 -4.22
N THR A 54 16.16 -5.32 -3.19
CA THR A 54 17.13 -5.28 -2.07
C THR A 54 18.49 -5.87 -2.42
N ALA A 55 18.63 -6.52 -3.58
CA ALA A 55 19.88 -7.08 -4.06
C ALA A 55 20.46 -6.23 -5.20
N ALA A 56 21.66 -6.59 -5.69
CA ALA A 56 22.27 -6.01 -6.89
C ALA A 56 21.47 -6.27 -8.20
N LYS A 57 20.20 -6.69 -8.08
CA LYS A 57 19.32 -7.00 -9.20
C LYS A 57 18.36 -5.84 -9.42
N VAL A 58 18.48 -5.24 -10.61
CA VAL A 58 17.50 -4.29 -11.11
C VAL A 58 16.25 -5.03 -11.57
N GLN A 59 15.08 -4.59 -11.11
CA GLN A 59 13.79 -5.12 -11.53
C GLN A 59 12.93 -4.01 -12.12
N THR A 60 12.25 -4.31 -13.22
CA THR A 60 11.17 -3.46 -13.75
C THR A 60 9.86 -3.79 -13.04
N PHE A 61 9.12 -2.77 -12.65
CA PHE A 61 7.80 -2.92 -12.04
C PHE A 61 6.78 -2.14 -12.87
N GLY A 62 5.51 -2.57 -12.86
CA GLY A 62 4.46 -2.28 -13.86
C GLY A 62 4.03 -0.82 -14.10
N LEU A 63 4.87 0.17 -13.83
CA LEU A 63 4.69 1.60 -14.07
C LEU A 63 5.40 2.05 -15.36
N GLY A 64 5.21 1.32 -16.46
CA GLY A 64 5.94 1.54 -17.71
C GLY A 64 7.29 0.83 -17.70
N ALA A 65 8.37 1.54 -18.05
CA ALA A 65 9.73 1.00 -18.06
C ALA A 65 10.50 1.24 -16.74
N THR A 66 9.81 1.70 -15.69
CA THR A 66 10.44 2.03 -14.40
C THR A 66 11.14 0.81 -13.81
N ALA A 67 12.38 0.99 -13.37
CA ALA A 67 13.14 -0.09 -12.75
C ALA A 67 13.96 0.38 -11.54
N ALA A 68 14.21 -0.51 -10.58
CA ALA A 68 15.16 -0.22 -9.50
C ALA A 68 15.86 -1.46 -8.97
N GLY A 69 16.99 -1.24 -8.32
CA GLY A 69 17.73 -2.23 -7.54
C GLY A 69 18.54 -1.56 -6.42
N GLN A 70 19.04 -2.38 -5.50
CA GLN A 70 19.78 -1.96 -4.30
C GLN A 70 19.04 -0.96 -3.41
N PHE A 71 17.81 -1.28 -2.98
CA PHE A 71 17.07 -0.49 -2.00
C PHE A 71 16.55 -1.37 -0.86
N GLU A 72 16.81 -0.93 0.36
CA GLU A 72 16.39 -1.60 1.60
C GLU A 72 14.95 -1.26 1.95
N ASN A 73 14.46 -0.09 1.54
CA ASN A 73 13.13 0.42 1.86
C ASN A 73 12.45 1.02 0.61
N VAL A 74 11.13 1.09 0.62
CA VAL A 74 10.35 1.83 -0.37
C VAL A 74 9.36 2.81 0.27
N ASP A 75 9.16 3.94 -0.39
CA ASP A 75 8.14 4.94 -0.10
C ASP A 75 7.26 5.12 -1.35
N VAL A 76 6.18 4.34 -1.41
CA VAL A 76 5.30 4.23 -2.57
C VAL A 76 3.93 4.83 -2.25
N SER A 77 3.52 5.80 -3.05
CA SER A 77 2.17 6.38 -3.03
C SER A 77 1.56 6.34 -4.42
N LEU A 78 0.61 5.44 -4.62
CA LEU A 78 -0.10 5.26 -5.87
C LEU A 78 -1.59 5.44 -5.64
N ASP A 79 -2.16 6.48 -6.23
CA ASP A 79 -3.60 6.68 -6.33
C ASP A 79 -4.03 6.40 -7.77
N GLY A 80 -5.31 6.16 -8.08
CA GLY A 80 -5.70 5.97 -9.48
C GLY A 80 -5.77 4.51 -9.96
N LEU A 81 -5.76 3.52 -9.07
CA LEU A 81 -5.62 2.10 -9.45
C LEU A 81 -6.96 1.37 -9.58
N LYS A 82 -6.97 0.28 -10.36
CA LYS A 82 -8.12 -0.62 -10.47
C LYS A 82 -8.20 -1.60 -9.30
N ALA A 83 -9.41 -1.96 -8.90
CA ALA A 83 -9.70 -3.07 -7.98
C ALA A 83 -8.92 -4.35 -8.37
N GLY A 84 -8.38 -5.05 -7.37
CA GLY A 84 -7.49 -6.20 -7.55
C GLY A 84 -6.00 -5.88 -7.73
N SER A 85 -5.60 -4.60 -7.70
CA SER A 85 -4.18 -4.21 -7.73
C SER A 85 -3.46 -4.64 -6.44
N THR A 86 -2.18 -4.99 -6.55
CA THR A 86 -1.36 -5.45 -5.42
C THR A 86 -0.04 -4.69 -5.34
N LEU A 87 0.38 -4.36 -4.12
CA LEU A 87 1.70 -3.81 -3.81
C LEU A 87 2.35 -4.64 -2.72
N SER A 88 3.57 -5.09 -2.97
CA SER A 88 4.42 -5.67 -1.95
C SER A 88 5.64 -4.80 -1.76
N GLY A 89 5.92 -4.45 -0.51
CA GLY A 89 7.12 -3.76 -0.08
C GLY A 89 8.37 -4.64 -0.12
N THR A 90 9.42 -4.14 0.50
CA THR A 90 10.72 -4.79 0.67
C THR A 90 10.70 -5.66 1.94
N ALA A 91 11.85 -5.98 2.53
CA ALA A 91 11.92 -6.57 3.86
C ALA A 91 12.23 -5.53 4.96
N GLY A 92 12.51 -4.28 4.56
CA GLY A 92 12.84 -3.16 5.44
C GLY A 92 11.60 -2.42 5.93
N ASP A 93 11.80 -1.16 6.34
CA ASP A 93 10.76 -0.29 6.88
C ASP A 93 10.12 0.52 5.75
N ASP A 94 8.93 0.12 5.29
CA ASP A 94 8.31 0.73 4.12
C ASP A 94 7.22 1.76 4.45
N LYS A 95 6.95 2.64 3.47
CA LYS A 95 5.74 3.46 3.42
C LYS A 95 4.96 3.10 2.17
N LEU A 96 3.78 2.52 2.36
CA LEU A 96 2.97 1.97 1.27
C LEU A 96 1.57 2.59 1.32
N MET A 97 1.23 3.37 0.29
CA MET A 97 -0.06 4.04 0.15
C MET A 97 -0.74 3.69 -1.17
N PHE A 98 -1.97 3.17 -1.10
CA PHE A 98 -2.80 2.83 -2.26
C PHE A 98 -4.13 3.59 -2.30
N GLY A 99 -4.46 4.14 -3.46
CA GLY A 99 -5.77 4.65 -3.82
C GLY A 99 -6.34 3.85 -4.99
N ILE A 100 -7.43 3.14 -4.75
CA ILE A 100 -8.24 2.53 -5.82
C ILE A 100 -9.22 3.57 -6.31
N VAL A 101 -9.54 3.62 -7.61
CA VAL A 101 -10.59 4.49 -8.20
C VAL A 101 -11.86 3.65 -8.36
N PRO A 102 -13.06 4.21 -8.12
CA PRO A 102 -14.29 3.48 -8.40
C PRO A 102 -14.39 3.26 -9.91
N PRO A 103 -14.86 2.10 -10.40
CA PRO A 103 -15.10 1.92 -11.84
C PRO A 103 -15.93 3.09 -12.39
N SER A 104 -15.38 3.79 -13.38
CA SER A 104 -15.97 4.97 -14.01
C SER A 104 -17.11 4.65 -14.98
N ASP A 105 -17.62 3.42 -14.99
CA ASP A 105 -18.63 2.95 -15.95
C ASP A 105 -20.05 3.48 -15.66
N GLY A 106 -20.18 4.54 -14.84
CA GLY A 106 -21.45 5.24 -14.58
C GLY A 106 -22.53 4.42 -13.88
N GLY A 107 -22.25 3.15 -13.55
CA GLY A 107 -23.14 2.27 -12.82
C GLY A 107 -22.90 2.33 -11.32
N PRO A 108 -23.92 2.07 -10.48
CA PRO A 108 -23.70 1.79 -9.07
C PRO A 108 -22.66 0.68 -8.93
N LEU A 109 -21.83 0.76 -7.90
CA LEU A 109 -20.81 -0.23 -7.57
C LEU A 109 -21.49 -1.57 -7.20
N THR A 110 -21.94 -2.32 -8.20
CA THR A 110 -22.66 -3.60 -8.05
C THR A 110 -21.77 -4.81 -8.32
N GLY A 111 -20.50 -4.58 -8.71
CA GLY A 111 -19.49 -5.62 -8.76
C GLY A 111 -18.94 -5.89 -7.36
N SER A 112 -18.89 -7.16 -6.96
CA SER A 112 -18.17 -7.67 -5.78
C SER A 112 -16.65 -7.54 -5.94
N GLY A 113 -16.18 -6.33 -6.25
CA GLY A 113 -14.80 -6.03 -6.62
C GLY A 113 -13.95 -5.90 -5.37
N GLN A 114 -13.16 -6.93 -5.10
CA GLN A 114 -12.09 -6.93 -4.09
C GLN A 114 -11.26 -5.64 -4.22
N GLY A 115 -11.00 -4.95 -3.11
CA GLY A 115 -10.12 -3.78 -3.09
C GLY A 115 -8.68 -4.09 -3.55
N GLY A 116 -7.76 -3.17 -3.30
CA GLY A 116 -6.34 -3.46 -3.46
C GLY A 116 -5.81 -4.35 -2.32
N SER A 117 -4.64 -4.95 -2.50
CA SER A 117 -3.89 -5.61 -1.42
C SER A 117 -2.51 -4.99 -1.26
N ILE A 118 -2.10 -4.75 -0.01
CA ILE A 118 -0.76 -4.23 0.33
C ILE A 118 -0.09 -5.22 1.28
N PHE A 119 1.16 -5.57 1.01
CA PHE A 119 1.96 -6.50 1.80
C PHE A 119 3.29 -5.84 2.18
N GLY A 120 3.50 -5.57 3.47
CA GLY A 120 4.74 -4.94 3.95
C GLY A 120 5.98 -5.85 3.96
N ARG A 121 5.79 -7.17 4.15
CA ARG A 121 6.83 -8.22 4.06
C ARG A 121 8.01 -8.12 5.05
N GLY A 122 8.03 -7.18 5.99
CA GLY A 122 9.05 -7.09 7.02
C GLY A 122 8.95 -5.80 7.83
N GLY A 123 10.02 -5.44 8.54
CA GLY A 123 10.18 -4.11 9.16
C GLY A 123 9.02 -3.55 9.98
N ASN A 124 9.06 -2.22 10.15
CA ASN A 124 8.06 -1.38 10.77
C ASN A 124 7.37 -0.55 9.69
N ASP A 125 6.39 -1.16 9.00
CA ASP A 125 5.74 -0.51 7.88
C ASP A 125 4.69 0.52 8.28
N TYR A 126 4.60 1.59 7.50
CA TYR A 126 3.43 2.44 7.42
C TYR A 126 2.59 2.04 6.21
N ILE A 127 1.39 1.49 6.45
CA ILE A 127 0.50 1.03 5.38
C ILE A 127 -0.82 1.81 5.44
N SER A 128 -1.21 2.39 4.31
CA SER A 128 -2.48 3.10 4.15
C SER A 128 -3.14 2.75 2.81
N GLY A 129 -4.46 2.61 2.81
CA GLY A 129 -5.21 2.27 1.61
C GLY A 129 -6.63 2.79 1.65
N SER A 130 -7.16 3.19 0.49
CA SER A 130 -8.59 3.41 0.32
C SER A 130 -9.22 2.26 -0.47
N ALA A 131 -10.30 1.70 0.08
CA ALA A 131 -11.18 0.78 -0.63
C ALA A 131 -12.57 1.41 -0.64
N PHE A 132 -13.22 1.44 -1.81
CA PHE A 132 -14.61 1.87 -1.88
C PHE A 132 -15.52 0.71 -1.48
N PRO A 133 -16.29 0.82 -0.38
CA PRO A 133 -17.25 -0.20 -0.03
C PRO A 133 -18.37 -0.22 -1.08
N THR A 134 -18.58 -1.37 -1.70
CA THR A 134 -19.70 -1.60 -2.61
C THR A 134 -20.96 -1.95 -1.80
N SER A 135 -21.48 -1.00 -1.00
CA SER A 135 -22.80 -1.07 -0.36
C SER A 135 -23.07 0.18 0.48
N TRP A 136 -23.90 1.10 -0.03
CA TRP A 136 -24.86 1.80 0.82
C TRP A 136 -26.21 1.14 0.54
N MET A 137 -26.51 0.04 1.24
CA MET A 137 -27.89 -0.42 1.29
C MET A 137 -28.67 0.61 2.10
N VAL A 138 -29.33 1.57 1.43
CA VAL A 138 -30.46 2.27 2.03
C VAL A 138 -31.51 1.19 2.22
N ALA A 139 -31.57 0.61 3.41
CA ALA A 139 -32.66 -0.28 3.77
C ALA A 139 -33.96 0.53 3.58
N PRO A 140 -34.92 0.07 2.75
CA PRO A 140 -36.24 0.66 2.76
C PRO A 140 -36.76 0.56 4.20
N ALA A 141 -37.23 1.68 4.72
CA ALA A 141 -37.62 1.82 6.10
C ALA A 141 -38.74 0.84 6.46
N THR A 142 -38.37 -0.30 7.03
CA THR A 142 -39.26 -1.10 7.87
C THR A 142 -38.48 -1.69 9.04
N THR A 143 -38.66 -0.99 10.16
CA THR A 143 -38.51 -1.46 11.56
C THR A 143 -37.13 -1.94 12.03
N SER A 144 -36.56 -1.09 12.88
CA SER A 144 -35.47 -1.28 13.84
C SER A 144 -35.17 -2.72 14.29
N SER A 145 -33.92 -3.14 14.11
CA SER A 145 -33.12 -3.76 15.18
C SER A 145 -31.63 -3.81 14.82
N ALA A 146 -30.87 -2.97 15.53
CA ALA A 146 -29.47 -3.12 15.94
C ALA A 146 -28.43 -3.57 14.91
N ILE A 147 -27.71 -2.59 14.35
CA ILE A 147 -26.24 -2.70 14.21
C ILE A 147 -25.65 -1.36 14.66
N SER A 148 -25.20 -1.32 15.91
CA SER A 148 -24.38 -0.23 16.45
C SER A 148 -23.09 -0.87 16.95
N ALA A 149 -22.02 -0.76 16.17
CA ALA A 149 -20.64 -0.94 16.63
C ALA A 149 -19.64 -0.49 15.55
N ALA A 150 -19.59 0.80 15.28
CA ALA A 150 -18.41 1.43 14.69
C ALA A 150 -18.39 2.91 15.07
N ILE A 151 -17.69 3.24 16.15
CA ILE A 151 -16.84 4.42 16.35
C ILE A 151 -16.15 4.13 17.69
N SER A 152 -14.89 3.70 17.66
CA SER A 152 -14.01 3.90 18.80
C SER A 152 -13.21 5.18 18.52
N SER A 153 -13.49 6.22 19.30
CA SER A 153 -12.52 7.29 19.57
C SER A 153 -12.52 7.56 21.07
N PRO A 154 -11.37 7.97 21.62
CA PRO A 154 -10.93 7.54 22.94
C PRO A 154 -11.18 8.63 23.98
N SER A 155 -11.94 8.32 25.03
CA SER A 155 -11.80 9.01 26.32
C SER A 155 -12.56 8.29 27.42
N GLY A 156 -11.83 7.82 28.45
CA GLY A 156 -12.38 7.75 29.81
C GLY A 156 -12.67 6.35 30.36
N ARG A 157 -11.65 5.80 31.04
CA ARG A 157 -11.71 4.97 32.27
C ARG A 157 -12.70 3.79 32.32
N GLY A 158 -12.15 2.58 32.24
CA GLY A 158 -12.83 1.35 32.67
C GLY A 158 -11.90 0.13 32.69
N ALA A 159 -11.38 -0.19 33.87
CA ALA A 159 -10.63 -1.39 34.31
C ALA A 159 -10.17 -2.44 33.26
N ILE A 160 -8.85 -2.60 33.16
CA ILE A 160 -8.18 -3.81 32.66
C ILE A 160 -8.57 -4.97 33.60
N ARG A 161 -9.34 -5.96 33.12
CA ARG A 161 -9.46 -7.26 33.80
C ARG A 161 -8.25 -8.10 33.44
N SER A 162 -7.43 -8.40 34.43
CA SER A 162 -6.30 -9.32 34.32
C SER A 162 -6.77 -10.74 33.99
N ILE A 163 -6.10 -11.38 33.03
CA ILE A 163 -6.19 -12.82 32.79
C ILE A 163 -5.31 -13.50 33.85
N PRO A 164 -5.81 -14.44 34.68
CA PRO A 164 -4.95 -15.11 35.64
C PRO A 164 -3.93 -16.00 34.91
N ARG A 165 -2.64 -15.72 35.14
CA ARG A 165 -1.56 -16.70 34.90
C ARG A 165 -1.85 -17.92 35.77
N LYS A 166 -1.91 -19.11 35.16
CA LYS A 166 -1.67 -20.35 35.91
C LYS A 166 -0.24 -20.30 36.45
N ALA A 167 -0.12 -20.16 37.76
CA ALA A 167 1.12 -20.38 38.46
C ALA A 167 1.47 -21.88 38.43
N GLN A 168 2.73 -22.19 38.13
CA GLN A 168 3.35 -23.47 38.46
C GLN A 168 3.41 -23.63 39.98
N ALA A 169 3.19 -24.85 40.45
CA ALA A 169 3.59 -25.38 41.75
C ALA A 169 3.54 -26.92 41.61
N ALA A 170 4.43 -27.73 42.17
CA ALA A 170 5.74 -27.61 42.78
C ALA A 170 6.34 -29.02 42.70
#